data_AF-A0A7C1P921-F1
#
_entry.id   AF-A0A7C1P921-F1
#
_cell.length_a   1.000
_cell.length_b   1.000
_cell.length_c   1.000
_cell.angle_alpha   90.00
_cell.angle_beta   90.00
_cell.angle_gamma   90.00
#
_symmetry.space_group_name_H-M   'P 1'
#
loop_
_entity.id
_entity.type
_entity.pdbx_description
1 polymer ?
#
loop_
_entity_poly.entity_id
_entity_poly.type
_entity_poly.pdbx_seq_one_letter_code
_entity_poly.pdbx_strand_id
1 'polypeptide(L)'
;MTAQILLIDEDAAERRSMKAAIEAHGHAVHVADTAQAGVDLFRRHAEQIGVVVLDVTSADGLNPSVIPMLAEINAGVPVIVCTTEGATETALNAVRAGAFDFLVKPIAQERLIGAIESALKIHRTSLQGRTPRRARSGSVSFSDVVAASAAMSRVVELGRRAAQSMIPVMLEGEAGVGKELVARAIHAASDRSSRPFVSVNCNAITPAQIEDVLFGSETQMGKVAEAEGGTLFIEEISELPPVGQMRLLEVVQSGEVHRSGQAKPLKANVRLVLATNKDLIEEVKAGRFREDLYYRVNVFPITIAALRRRKEDIPHLIRAFVERFSLEQRLPRTLQVESSALALLTSFDWPGNTRQLENAIFRAVVLAEGTSLKESDFPQIAAQVTSHRGATVGSEAQAPVYEPSPIAKVQAALAERAASFSGGQSAPSTGFNGSASGNVIVSTDEAGNVRKLAEIEEELIRFALKFYRGQMSQVARKLGIGRSTLYRKLKDYGIDPDDPQKDAA
;
A
#
# COMPACT_ATOMS: atom_id res chain seq x y z
N MET A 1 -20.56 -28.24 -3.07
CA MET A 1 -21.38 -27.42 -2.16
C MET A 1 -21.61 -26.06 -2.81
N THR A 2 -22.87 -25.70 -3.02
CA THR A 2 -23.31 -24.41 -3.57
C THR A 2 -22.96 -23.30 -2.58
N ALA A 3 -22.09 -22.36 -2.97
CA ALA A 3 -21.77 -21.17 -2.20
C ALA A 3 -22.46 -19.97 -2.83
N GLN A 4 -22.86 -18.97 -2.03
CA GLN A 4 -23.42 -17.73 -2.56
C GLN A 4 -22.33 -16.68 -2.71
N ILE A 5 -22.27 -16.05 -3.87
CA ILE A 5 -21.23 -15.09 -4.26
C ILE A 5 -21.93 -13.79 -4.64
N LEU A 6 -21.45 -12.68 -4.09
CA LEU A 6 -21.94 -11.35 -4.47
C LEU A 6 -21.01 -10.76 -5.52
N LEU A 7 -21.54 -10.50 -6.71
CA LEU A 7 -20.85 -9.86 -7.82
C LEU A 7 -21.35 -8.42 -7.97
N ILE A 8 -20.44 -7.46 -7.81
CA ILE A 8 -20.70 -6.02 -7.92
C ILE A 8 -19.87 -5.51 -9.09
N ASP A 9 -20.52 -5.17 -10.20
CA ASP A 9 -19.85 -4.70 -11.41
C ASP A 9 -20.81 -3.80 -12.19
N GLU A 10 -20.36 -2.64 -12.68
CA GLU A 10 -21.18 -1.69 -13.45
C GLU A 10 -21.40 -2.19 -14.90
N ASP A 11 -20.45 -2.88 -15.52
CA ASP A 11 -20.51 -3.38 -16.89
C ASP A 11 -21.45 -4.59 -17.02
N ALA A 12 -22.53 -4.41 -17.77
CA ALA A 12 -23.55 -5.44 -17.96
C ALA A 12 -23.08 -6.67 -18.76
N ALA A 13 -22.12 -6.50 -19.68
CA ALA A 13 -21.57 -7.60 -20.46
C ALA A 13 -20.62 -8.44 -19.61
N GLU A 14 -19.71 -7.80 -18.86
CA GLU A 14 -18.78 -8.49 -17.97
C GLU A 14 -19.49 -9.15 -16.80
N ARG A 15 -20.46 -8.47 -16.18
CA ARG A 15 -21.31 -9.04 -15.12
C ARG A 15 -22.04 -10.30 -15.58
N ARG A 16 -22.56 -10.32 -16.82
CA ARG A 16 -23.20 -11.54 -17.40
C ARG A 16 -22.19 -12.66 -17.63
N SER A 17 -21.01 -12.33 -18.16
CA SER A 17 -19.94 -13.31 -18.42
C SER A 17 -19.44 -13.96 -17.13
N MET A 18 -19.10 -13.16 -16.12
CA MET A 18 -18.64 -13.64 -14.82
C MET A 18 -19.74 -14.42 -14.10
N LYS A 19 -20.99 -13.95 -14.12
CA LYS A 19 -22.12 -14.70 -13.57
C LYS A 19 -22.23 -16.08 -14.20
N ALA A 20 -22.20 -16.18 -15.53
CA ALA A 20 -22.30 -17.45 -16.24
C ALA A 20 -21.15 -18.40 -15.89
N ALA A 21 -19.91 -17.89 -15.80
CA ALA A 21 -18.76 -18.69 -15.40
C ALA A 21 -18.90 -19.25 -13.98
N ILE A 22 -19.38 -18.43 -13.03
CA ILE A 22 -19.57 -18.82 -11.64
C ILE A 22 -20.71 -19.83 -11.48
N GLU A 23 -21.83 -19.62 -12.16
CA GLU A 23 -22.98 -20.54 -12.13
C GLU A 23 -22.65 -21.90 -12.78
N ALA A 24 -21.84 -21.90 -13.85
CA ALA A 24 -21.36 -23.12 -14.48
C ALA A 24 -20.52 -24.01 -13.53
N HIS A 25 -19.89 -23.41 -12.51
CA HIS A 25 -19.12 -24.10 -11.47
C HIS A 25 -19.97 -24.43 -10.22
N GLY A 26 -21.30 -24.32 -10.31
CA GLY A 26 -22.22 -24.76 -9.26
C GLY A 26 -22.30 -23.83 -8.05
N HIS A 27 -22.02 -22.54 -8.23
CA HIS A 27 -22.24 -21.50 -7.22
C HIS A 27 -23.46 -20.63 -7.57
N ALA A 28 -24.07 -20.02 -6.55
CA ALA A 28 -25.18 -19.09 -6.73
C ALA A 28 -24.66 -17.65 -6.71
N VAL A 29 -25.17 -16.78 -7.59
CA VAL A 29 -24.66 -15.42 -7.75
C VAL A 29 -25.74 -14.38 -7.47
N HIS A 30 -25.46 -13.47 -6.54
CA HIS A 30 -26.17 -12.21 -6.37
C HIS A 30 -25.46 -11.14 -7.17
N VAL A 31 -26.19 -10.37 -7.97
CA VAL A 31 -25.62 -9.33 -8.83
C VAL A 31 -26.08 -7.96 -8.37
N ALA A 32 -25.13 -7.03 -8.31
CA ALA A 32 -25.36 -5.60 -8.12
C ALA A 32 -24.63 -4.83 -9.22
N ASP A 33 -25.23 -3.73 -9.66
CA ASP A 33 -24.70 -2.81 -10.67
C ASP A 33 -24.07 -1.55 -10.06
N THR A 34 -24.20 -1.36 -8.74
CA THR A 34 -23.68 -0.20 -8.01
C THR A 34 -23.16 -0.59 -6.63
N ALA A 35 -22.26 0.23 -6.07
CA ALA A 35 -21.67 0.04 -4.75
C ALA A 35 -22.74 -0.09 -3.66
N GLN A 36 -23.70 0.83 -3.66
CA GLN A 36 -24.74 0.93 -2.66
C GLN A 36 -25.68 -0.28 -2.71
N ALA A 37 -26.12 -0.68 -3.91
CA ALA A 37 -26.94 -1.87 -4.08
C ALA A 37 -26.20 -3.15 -3.63
N GLY A 38 -24.90 -3.22 -3.89
CA GLY A 38 -24.03 -4.29 -3.43
C GLY A 38 -23.94 -4.37 -1.91
N VAL A 39 -23.68 -3.25 -1.24
CA VAL A 39 -23.64 -3.19 0.24
C VAL A 39 -24.99 -3.52 0.86
N ASP A 40 -26.09 -3.07 0.28
CA ASP A 40 -27.44 -3.35 0.79
C ASP A 40 -27.86 -4.82 0.58
N LEU A 41 -27.41 -5.45 -0.52
CA LEU A 41 -27.54 -6.90 -0.72
C LEU A 41 -26.66 -7.67 0.27
N PHE A 42 -25.43 -7.23 0.48
CA PHE A 42 -24.53 -7.85 1.45
C PHE A 42 -25.10 -7.80 2.86
N ARG A 43 -25.65 -6.66 3.28
CA ARG A 43 -26.29 -6.50 4.60
C ARG A 43 -27.47 -7.45 4.81
N ARG A 44 -28.26 -7.72 3.76
CA ARG A 44 -29.40 -8.66 3.81
C ARG A 44 -29.00 -10.13 3.84
N HIS A 45 -27.85 -10.47 3.26
CA HIS A 45 -27.40 -11.86 3.06
C HIS A 45 -26.01 -12.14 3.67
N ALA A 46 -25.59 -11.36 4.66
CA ALA A 46 -24.22 -11.35 5.20
C ALA A 46 -23.74 -12.70 5.76
N GLU A 47 -24.67 -13.56 6.20
CA GLU A 47 -24.36 -14.90 6.71
C GLU A 47 -24.34 -15.99 5.63
N GLN A 48 -24.86 -15.69 4.43
CA GLN A 48 -24.99 -16.64 3.33
C GLN A 48 -23.94 -16.42 2.24
N ILE A 49 -23.55 -15.16 2.03
CA ILE A 49 -22.52 -14.78 1.05
C ILE A 49 -21.16 -15.20 1.57
N GLY A 50 -20.46 -16.02 0.79
CA GLY A 50 -19.14 -16.54 1.14
C GLY A 50 -17.96 -15.84 0.47
N VAL A 51 -18.20 -15.07 -0.60
CA VAL A 51 -17.20 -14.26 -1.31
C VAL A 51 -17.90 -13.06 -1.93
N VAL A 52 -17.23 -11.90 -1.92
CA VAL A 52 -17.62 -10.74 -2.73
C VAL A 52 -16.62 -10.57 -3.87
N VAL A 53 -17.10 -10.37 -5.09
CA VAL A 53 -16.31 -9.98 -6.26
C VAL A 53 -16.74 -8.56 -6.60
N LEU A 54 -15.81 -7.61 -6.48
CA LEU A 54 -16.05 -6.17 -6.58
C LEU A 54 -15.22 -5.60 -7.72
N ASP A 55 -15.86 -5.04 -8.73
CA ASP A 55 -15.17 -4.22 -9.72
C ASP A 55 -14.86 -2.83 -9.16
N VAL A 56 -13.66 -2.32 -9.45
CA VAL A 56 -13.21 -0.99 -9.05
C VAL A 56 -12.73 -0.23 -10.29
N THR A 57 -13.48 0.80 -10.66
CA THR A 57 -13.20 1.71 -11.79
C THR A 57 -12.79 3.10 -11.30
N SER A 58 -11.78 3.71 -11.93
CA SER A 58 -11.11 4.94 -11.45
C SER A 58 -11.92 6.24 -11.64
N ALA A 59 -13.05 6.19 -12.34
CA ALA A 59 -13.83 7.38 -12.71
C ALA A 59 -15.22 7.35 -12.04
N ASP A 60 -15.39 8.12 -10.96
CA ASP A 60 -16.66 8.45 -10.28
C ASP A 60 -17.63 7.29 -9.91
N GLY A 61 -17.20 6.03 -10.00
CA GLY A 61 -17.96 4.81 -9.71
C GLY A 61 -17.45 4.02 -8.47
N LEU A 62 -17.71 2.71 -8.46
CA LEU A 62 -17.34 1.74 -7.40
C LEU A 62 -15.93 1.99 -6.80
N ASN A 63 -15.88 2.62 -5.63
CA ASN A 63 -14.65 3.03 -4.96
C ASN A 63 -14.13 1.92 -4.03
N PRO A 64 -12.80 1.74 -3.86
CA PRO A 64 -12.22 0.83 -2.86
C PRO A 64 -12.68 1.12 -1.40
N SER A 65 -13.31 2.26 -1.13
CA SER A 65 -14.02 2.56 0.13
C SER A 65 -15.16 1.58 0.48
N VAL A 66 -15.67 0.83 -0.50
CA VAL A 66 -16.68 -0.22 -0.27
C VAL A 66 -16.11 -1.38 0.54
N ILE A 67 -14.81 -1.65 0.45
CA ILE A 67 -14.16 -2.78 1.13
C ILE A 67 -14.22 -2.62 2.66
N PRO A 68 -13.84 -1.47 3.25
CA PRO A 68 -14.09 -1.18 4.66
C PRO A 68 -15.56 -1.34 5.07
N MET A 69 -16.52 -0.87 4.27
CA MET A 69 -17.95 -0.96 4.58
C MET A 69 -18.45 -2.41 4.64
N LEU A 70 -17.97 -3.26 3.73
CA LEU A 70 -18.26 -4.70 3.75
C LEU A 70 -17.62 -5.38 4.96
N ALA A 71 -16.40 -4.99 5.31
CA ALA A 71 -15.68 -5.51 6.47
C ALA A 71 -16.36 -5.14 7.81
N GLU A 72 -16.95 -3.95 7.92
CA GLU A 72 -17.76 -3.55 9.09
C GLU A 72 -18.98 -4.45 9.30
N ILE A 73 -19.60 -4.90 8.21
CA ILE A 73 -20.78 -5.78 8.27
C ILE A 73 -20.35 -7.21 8.61
N ASN A 74 -19.35 -7.74 7.88
CA ASN A 74 -18.81 -9.07 8.14
C ASN A 74 -17.37 -9.20 7.60
N ALA A 75 -16.39 -8.91 8.46
CA ALA A 75 -14.96 -9.07 8.16
C ALA A 75 -14.53 -10.51 7.84
N GLY A 76 -15.39 -11.51 8.11
CA GLY A 76 -15.12 -12.91 7.79
C GLY A 76 -15.21 -13.24 6.31
N VAL A 77 -15.91 -12.41 5.51
CA VAL A 77 -16.14 -12.64 4.08
C VAL A 77 -15.02 -12.02 3.24
N PRO A 78 -14.27 -12.81 2.47
CA PRO A 78 -13.22 -12.29 1.60
C PRO A 78 -13.79 -11.51 0.40
N VAL A 79 -13.11 -10.40 0.06
CA VAL A 79 -13.45 -9.53 -1.09
C VAL A 79 -12.38 -9.64 -2.16
N ILE A 80 -12.73 -10.05 -3.38
CA ILE A 80 -11.88 -10.09 -4.57
C ILE A 80 -12.14 -8.83 -5.38
N VAL A 81 -11.10 -8.07 -5.73
CA VAL A 81 -11.23 -6.84 -6.51
C VAL A 81 -10.90 -7.07 -7.99
N CYS A 82 -11.77 -6.63 -8.89
CA CYS A 82 -11.52 -6.61 -10.34
C CYS A 82 -11.17 -5.19 -10.79
N THR A 83 -10.27 -5.02 -11.76
CA THR A 83 -9.93 -3.69 -12.30
C THR A 83 -9.43 -3.74 -13.74
N THR A 84 -9.69 -2.69 -14.52
CA THR A 84 -9.28 -2.52 -15.93
C THR A 84 -8.01 -1.66 -16.12
N GLU A 85 -7.64 -0.81 -15.15
CA GLU A 85 -6.58 0.21 -15.28
C GLU A 85 -5.38 -0.04 -14.35
N GLY A 86 -4.18 0.28 -14.83
CA GLY A 86 -2.98 0.53 -14.01
C GLY A 86 -2.76 -0.46 -12.88
N ALA A 87 -2.37 -1.70 -13.22
CA ALA A 87 -2.26 -2.90 -12.36
C ALA A 87 -1.49 -2.75 -11.03
N THR A 88 -0.86 -1.60 -10.77
CA THR A 88 -0.13 -1.31 -9.54
C THR A 88 -0.91 -0.46 -8.55
N GLU A 89 -1.48 0.70 -8.91
CA GLU A 89 -1.95 1.67 -7.89
C GLU A 89 -3.32 1.31 -7.32
N THR A 90 -4.30 1.00 -8.17
CA THR A 90 -5.65 0.56 -7.75
C THR A 90 -5.59 -0.79 -7.04
N ALA A 91 -4.76 -1.71 -7.52
CA ALA A 91 -4.51 -3.00 -6.87
C ALA A 91 -3.85 -2.84 -5.48
N LEU A 92 -2.90 -1.91 -5.35
CA LEU A 92 -2.29 -1.56 -4.05
C LEU A 92 -3.31 -0.98 -3.09
N ASN A 93 -4.18 -0.09 -3.56
CA ASN A 93 -5.21 0.53 -2.73
C ASN A 93 -6.26 -0.50 -2.29
N ALA A 94 -6.66 -1.41 -3.17
CA ALA A 94 -7.53 -2.53 -2.83
C ALA A 94 -6.94 -3.45 -1.74
N VAL A 95 -5.67 -3.84 -1.88
CA VAL A 95 -4.98 -4.67 -0.87
C VAL A 95 -4.81 -3.90 0.44
N ARG A 96 -4.46 -2.61 0.40
CA ARG A 96 -4.40 -1.74 1.59
C ARG A 96 -5.75 -1.63 2.29
N ALA A 97 -6.84 -1.63 1.53
CA ALA A 97 -8.21 -1.57 2.03
C ALA A 97 -8.74 -2.92 2.55
N GLY A 98 -7.98 -4.02 2.42
CA GLY A 98 -8.34 -5.34 2.96
C GLY A 98 -8.87 -6.35 1.94
N ALA A 99 -8.70 -6.09 0.63
CA ALA A 99 -9.04 -7.08 -0.39
C ALA A 99 -8.25 -8.39 -0.21
N PHE A 100 -8.94 -9.51 -0.43
CA PHE A 100 -8.40 -10.86 -0.38
C PHE A 100 -7.53 -11.18 -1.61
N ASP A 101 -8.02 -10.86 -2.80
CA ASP A 101 -7.31 -11.03 -4.06
C ASP A 101 -7.66 -9.88 -5.01
N PHE A 102 -6.89 -9.69 -6.06
CA PHE A 102 -7.27 -8.83 -7.16
C PHE A 102 -7.07 -9.50 -8.52
N LEU A 103 -7.90 -9.12 -9.48
CA LEU A 103 -7.95 -9.64 -10.83
C LEU A 103 -7.90 -8.48 -11.82
N VAL A 104 -7.00 -8.57 -12.80
CA VAL A 104 -6.88 -7.58 -13.87
C VAL A 104 -7.72 -8.04 -15.05
N LYS A 105 -8.64 -7.19 -15.51
CA LYS A 105 -9.45 -7.42 -16.70
C LYS A 105 -8.57 -7.26 -17.95
N PRO A 106 -8.70 -8.12 -18.99
CA PRO A 106 -9.69 -9.19 -19.13
C PRO A 106 -9.37 -10.43 -18.27
N ILE A 107 -10.38 -10.97 -17.58
CA ILE A 107 -10.22 -12.08 -16.63
C ILE A 107 -10.52 -13.41 -17.31
N ALA A 108 -9.55 -14.33 -17.34
CA ALA A 108 -9.77 -15.71 -17.76
C ALA A 108 -10.69 -16.45 -16.77
N GLN A 109 -11.59 -17.30 -17.27
CA GLN A 109 -12.58 -18.00 -16.44
C GLN A 109 -11.89 -18.84 -15.35
N GLU A 110 -10.82 -19.55 -15.70
CA GLU A 110 -10.06 -20.40 -14.78
C GLU A 110 -9.45 -19.58 -13.63
N ARG A 111 -9.02 -18.34 -13.91
CA ARG A 111 -8.43 -17.45 -12.90
C ARG A 111 -9.50 -16.89 -11.96
N LEU A 112 -10.68 -16.54 -12.48
CA LEU A 112 -11.82 -16.10 -11.67
C LEU A 112 -12.28 -17.21 -10.71
N ILE A 113 -12.49 -18.41 -11.24
CA ILE A 113 -12.92 -19.56 -10.46
C ILE A 113 -11.85 -19.95 -9.44
N GLY A 114 -10.58 -20.01 -9.84
CA GLY A 114 -9.48 -20.29 -8.89
C GLY A 114 -9.40 -19.26 -7.76
N ALA A 115 -9.65 -17.97 -8.04
CA ALA A 115 -9.70 -16.93 -7.01
C ALA A 115 -10.89 -17.14 -6.05
N ILE A 116 -12.07 -17.45 -6.59
CA ILE A 116 -13.30 -17.71 -5.82
C ILE A 116 -13.16 -18.96 -4.95
N GLU A 117 -12.63 -20.06 -5.49
CA GLU A 117 -12.41 -21.29 -4.72
C GLU A 117 -11.40 -21.06 -3.60
N SER A 118 -10.33 -20.30 -3.89
CA SER A 118 -9.34 -19.89 -2.88
C SER A 118 -9.99 -19.07 -1.75
N ALA A 119 -10.84 -18.11 -2.11
CA ALA A 119 -11.57 -17.28 -1.16
C ALA A 119 -12.56 -18.11 -0.33
N LEU A 120 -13.30 -19.03 -0.95
CA LEU A 120 -14.25 -19.92 -0.27
C LEU A 120 -13.58 -20.89 0.72
N LYS A 121 -12.38 -21.40 0.40
CA LYS A 121 -11.59 -22.23 1.34
C LYS A 121 -11.26 -21.45 2.62
N ILE A 122 -10.90 -20.18 2.48
CA ILE A 122 -10.59 -19.29 3.61
C ILE A 122 -11.86 -18.92 4.39
N HIS A 123 -12.97 -18.60 3.72
CA HIS A 123 -14.25 -18.30 4.36
C HIS A 123 -14.79 -19.48 5.20
N ARG A 124 -14.66 -20.71 4.71
CA ARG A 124 -15.06 -21.91 5.48
C ARG A 124 -14.19 -22.10 6.72
N THR A 125 -12.91 -21.78 6.60
CA THR A 125 -11.94 -21.86 7.70
C THR A 125 -12.18 -20.77 8.75
N SER A 126 -12.51 -19.53 8.33
CA SER A 126 -12.87 -18.44 9.24
C SER A 126 -14.21 -18.69 9.96
N LEU A 127 -15.18 -19.32 9.28
CA LEU A 127 -16.45 -19.73 9.87
C LEU A 127 -16.33 -20.91 10.86
N GLN A 128 -15.43 -21.86 10.61
CA GLN A 128 -15.07 -22.91 11.58
C GLN A 128 -14.19 -22.39 12.72
N GLY A 129 -13.55 -21.23 12.52
CA GLY A 129 -12.86 -20.43 13.53
C GLY A 129 -13.77 -19.47 14.29
N ARG A 130 -15.08 -19.71 14.39
CA ARG A 130 -15.95 -18.91 15.26
C ARG A 130 -15.47 -19.02 16.71
N THR A 131 -15.06 -17.86 17.21
CA THR A 131 -14.34 -17.57 18.46
C THR A 131 -12.85 -17.94 18.39
N PRO A 132 -11.91 -16.96 18.48
CA PRO A 132 -10.64 -17.24 19.12
C PRO A 132 -10.97 -17.63 20.57
N ARG A 133 -11.19 -18.93 20.79
CA ARG A 133 -11.33 -19.50 22.11
C ARG A 133 -9.95 -19.35 22.75
N ARG A 134 -9.85 -18.29 23.57
CA ARG A 134 -8.94 -18.03 24.68
C ARG A 134 -7.67 -18.90 24.78
N ALA A 135 -6.59 -18.16 25.03
CA ALA A 135 -5.42 -18.50 25.83
C ALA A 135 -4.16 -18.95 25.08
N ARG A 136 -3.37 -17.96 24.65
CA ARG A 136 -2.16 -17.72 25.45
C ARG A 136 -2.51 -16.71 26.52
N SER A 137 -2.44 -17.16 27.76
CA SER A 137 -2.42 -16.35 28.98
C SER A 137 -1.08 -15.58 29.08
N GLY A 138 -0.70 -14.91 28.00
CA GLY A 138 0.47 -14.05 27.95
C GLY A 138 0.05 -12.77 27.26
N SER A 139 0.12 -11.66 27.98
CA SER A 139 0.07 -10.35 27.36
C SER A 139 1.11 -10.30 26.23
N VAL A 140 0.72 -9.77 25.07
CA VAL A 140 1.67 -9.50 23.97
C VAL A 140 2.83 -8.71 24.54
N SER A 141 4.03 -9.26 24.48
CA SER A 141 5.22 -8.70 25.10
C SER A 141 6.26 -8.36 24.04
N PHE A 142 7.34 -7.70 24.45
CA PHE A 142 8.44 -7.38 23.54
C PHE A 142 9.15 -8.62 22.97
N SER A 143 8.98 -9.83 23.55
CA SER A 143 9.52 -11.05 22.94
C SER A 143 8.71 -11.52 21.73
N ASP A 144 7.46 -11.06 21.61
CA ASP A 144 6.60 -11.35 20.46
C ASP A 144 6.85 -10.37 19.29
N VAL A 145 7.61 -9.30 19.53
CA VAL A 145 8.02 -8.34 18.50
C VAL A 145 9.28 -8.85 17.81
N VAL A 146 9.17 -9.18 16.52
CA VAL A 146 10.33 -9.56 15.70
C VAL A 146 11.23 -8.34 15.50
N ALA A 147 12.47 -8.43 15.97
CA ALA A 147 13.45 -7.36 15.96
C ALA A 147 14.86 -7.86 15.60
N ALA A 148 15.00 -8.50 14.44
CA ALA A 148 16.29 -8.91 13.89
C ALA A 148 17.08 -7.72 13.31
N SER A 149 16.37 -6.70 12.80
CA SER A 149 16.99 -5.48 12.30
C SER A 149 17.40 -4.53 13.43
N ALA A 150 18.46 -3.73 13.19
CA ALA A 150 18.90 -2.69 14.12
C ALA A 150 17.79 -1.63 14.35
N ALA A 151 17.00 -1.33 13.31
CA ALA A 151 15.88 -0.41 13.39
C ALA A 151 14.82 -0.89 14.39
N MET A 152 14.42 -2.18 14.31
CA MET A 152 13.45 -2.74 15.25
C MET A 152 14.02 -3.00 16.63
N SER A 153 15.30 -3.34 16.75
CA SER A 153 15.99 -3.43 18.04
C SER A 153 15.91 -2.11 18.81
N ARG A 154 16.10 -0.97 18.11
CA ARG A 154 15.95 0.37 18.69
C ARG A 154 14.50 0.66 19.09
N VAL A 155 13.51 0.25 18.30
CA VAL A 155 12.08 0.38 18.66
C VAL A 155 11.77 -0.38 19.94
N VAL A 156 12.26 -1.61 20.08
CA VAL A 156 12.09 -2.42 21.31
C VAL A 156 12.76 -1.75 22.51
N GLU A 157 13.98 -1.24 22.35
CA GLU A 157 14.68 -0.54 23.42
C GLU A 157 13.93 0.71 23.88
N LEU A 158 13.52 1.58 22.93
CA LEU A 158 12.74 2.78 23.22
C LEU A 158 11.39 2.44 23.86
N GLY A 159 10.72 1.39 23.36
CA GLY A 159 9.45 0.91 23.93
C GLY A 159 9.60 0.43 25.38
N ARG A 160 10.68 -0.28 25.71
CA ARG A 160 10.97 -0.70 27.10
C ARG A 160 11.21 0.49 28.02
N ARG A 161 11.96 1.50 27.56
CA ARG A 161 12.17 2.75 28.32
C ARG A 161 10.85 3.51 28.51
N ALA A 162 10.04 3.59 27.46
CA ALA A 162 8.74 4.24 27.52
C ALA A 162 7.82 3.54 28.54
N ALA A 163 7.83 2.21 28.59
CA ALA A 163 6.98 1.43 29.49
C ALA A 163 7.19 1.77 30.98
N GLN A 164 8.39 2.20 31.38
CA GLN A 164 8.76 2.59 32.75
C GLN A 164 8.25 3.97 33.18
N SER A 165 7.64 4.73 32.28
CA SER A 165 7.13 6.08 32.55
C SER A 165 5.67 6.21 32.12
N MET A 166 4.95 7.17 32.71
CA MET A 166 3.55 7.47 32.39
C MET A 166 3.39 8.50 31.25
N ILE A 167 4.49 8.96 30.66
CA ILE A 167 4.46 9.95 29.56
C ILE A 167 3.70 9.42 28.33
N PRO A 168 3.00 10.30 27.59
CA PRO A 168 2.42 9.95 26.30
C PRO A 168 3.48 9.44 25.32
N VAL A 169 3.16 8.36 24.62
CA VAL A 169 4.03 7.77 23.60
C VAL A 169 3.41 7.96 22.23
N MET A 170 4.18 8.48 21.28
CA MET A 170 3.76 8.63 19.88
C MET A 170 4.46 7.58 19.02
N LEU A 171 3.70 6.75 18.32
CA LEU A 171 4.18 5.72 17.41
C LEU A 171 3.97 6.17 15.96
N GLU A 172 5.06 6.44 15.27
CA GLU A 172 5.03 6.91 13.88
C GLU A 172 5.43 5.79 12.93
N GLY A 173 4.76 5.70 11.79
CA GLY A 173 5.16 4.78 10.73
C GLY A 173 4.02 4.44 9.80
N GLU A 174 4.37 3.91 8.63
CA GLU A 174 3.40 3.56 7.59
C GLU A 174 2.31 2.59 8.09
N ALA A 175 1.22 2.48 7.33
CA ALA A 175 0.19 1.49 7.62
C ALA A 175 0.79 0.07 7.60
N GLY A 176 0.42 -0.74 8.61
CA GLY A 176 0.80 -2.16 8.67
C GLY A 176 2.22 -2.46 9.18
N VAL A 177 2.98 -1.49 9.69
CA VAL A 177 4.34 -1.73 10.24
C VAL A 177 4.36 -2.39 11.63
N GLY A 178 3.21 -2.55 12.29
CA GLY A 178 3.11 -3.18 13.61
C GLY A 178 2.98 -2.19 14.79
N LYS A 179 2.45 -0.97 14.57
CA LYS A 179 2.27 0.05 15.62
C LYS A 179 1.46 -0.47 16.81
N GLU A 180 0.35 -1.16 16.56
CA GLU A 180 -0.49 -1.73 17.61
C GLU A 180 0.25 -2.82 18.43
N LEU A 181 1.03 -3.69 17.77
CA LEU A 181 1.82 -4.72 18.45
C LEU A 181 2.81 -4.08 19.43
N VAL A 182 3.49 -3.02 19.01
CA VAL A 182 4.41 -2.25 19.85
C VAL A 182 3.65 -1.57 21.00
N ALA A 183 2.49 -0.97 20.75
CA ALA A 183 1.66 -0.36 21.79
C ALA A 183 1.24 -1.36 22.87
N ARG A 184 0.82 -2.57 22.46
CA ARG A 184 0.48 -3.66 23.38
C ARG A 184 1.69 -4.14 24.17
N ALA A 185 2.86 -4.26 23.55
CA ALA A 185 4.09 -4.62 24.23
C ALA A 185 4.54 -3.57 25.26
N ILE A 186 4.39 -2.26 24.95
CA ILE A 186 4.65 -1.17 25.90
C ILE A 186 3.72 -1.30 27.12
N HIS A 187 2.43 -1.51 26.89
CA HIS A 187 1.46 -1.69 27.97
C HIS A 187 1.79 -2.91 28.84
N ALA A 188 2.07 -4.06 28.22
CA ALA A 188 2.41 -5.31 28.90
C ALA A 188 3.70 -5.21 29.74
N ALA A 189 4.63 -4.35 29.34
CA ALA A 189 5.87 -4.09 30.07
C ALA A 189 5.78 -2.95 31.11
N SER A 190 4.60 -2.32 31.26
CA SER A 190 4.39 -1.20 32.19
C SER A 190 3.79 -1.64 33.52
N ASP A 191 3.80 -0.73 34.50
CA ASP A 191 3.12 -0.90 35.80
C ASP A 191 1.59 -1.07 35.66
N ARG A 192 1.03 -0.77 34.48
CA ARG A 192 -0.39 -0.94 34.15
C ARG A 192 -0.69 -2.22 33.37
N SER A 193 0.25 -3.16 33.26
CA SER A 193 0.08 -4.43 32.52
C SER A 193 -1.12 -5.29 32.96
N SER A 194 -1.56 -5.15 34.21
CA SER A 194 -2.75 -5.83 34.75
C SER A 194 -4.03 -5.01 34.63
N ARG A 195 -3.96 -3.79 34.07
CA ARG A 195 -5.08 -2.85 33.90
C ARG A 195 -5.60 -2.92 32.45
N PRO A 196 -6.76 -2.31 32.14
CA PRO A 196 -7.31 -2.34 30.79
C PRO A 196 -6.36 -1.73 29.75
N PHE A 197 -6.27 -2.38 28.58
CA PHE A 197 -5.75 -1.80 27.35
C PHE A 197 -6.93 -1.61 26.40
N VAL A 198 -7.32 -0.36 26.17
CA VAL A 198 -8.43 0.01 25.30
C VAL A 198 -7.88 0.59 24.01
N SER A 199 -8.30 0.07 22.87
CA SER A 199 -7.86 0.53 21.54
C SER A 199 -9.00 1.18 20.78
N VAL A 200 -8.71 2.28 20.09
CA VAL A 200 -9.63 2.97 19.17
C VAL A 200 -8.90 3.27 17.89
N ASN A 201 -9.48 2.91 16.74
CA ASN A 201 -8.94 3.24 15.44
C ASN A 201 -9.83 4.31 14.80
N CYS A 202 -9.28 5.51 14.60
CA CYS A 202 -10.02 6.64 14.06
C CYS A 202 -10.40 6.48 12.58
N ASN A 203 -9.68 5.66 11.81
CA ASN A 203 -10.02 5.37 10.41
C ASN A 203 -11.19 4.38 10.27
N ALA A 204 -11.48 3.58 11.30
CA ALA A 204 -12.56 2.59 11.28
C ALA A 204 -13.91 3.17 11.74
N ILE A 205 -13.98 4.48 12.01
CA ILE A 205 -15.16 5.14 12.56
C ILE A 205 -15.42 6.40 11.74
N THR A 206 -16.69 6.70 11.47
CA THR A 206 -17.03 7.92 10.75
C THR A 206 -16.66 9.17 11.58
N PRO A 207 -16.19 10.27 10.96
CA PRO A 207 -15.80 11.48 11.69
C PRO A 207 -16.86 12.02 12.65
N ALA A 208 -18.14 11.85 12.31
CA ALA A 208 -19.27 12.25 13.14
C ALA A 208 -19.41 11.42 14.43
N GLN A 209 -18.97 10.16 14.43
CA GLN A 209 -19.11 9.24 15.56
C GLN A 209 -17.85 9.13 16.42
N ILE A 210 -16.69 9.58 15.92
CA ILE A 210 -15.41 9.48 16.63
C ILE A 210 -15.51 10.11 18.03
N GLU A 211 -16.20 11.25 18.15
CA GLU A 211 -16.37 11.96 19.41
C GLU A 211 -17.15 11.12 20.44
N ASP A 212 -18.31 10.61 20.05
CA ASP A 212 -19.16 9.81 20.92
C ASP A 212 -18.47 8.50 21.34
N VAL A 213 -17.73 7.87 20.43
CA VAL A 213 -16.98 6.65 20.75
C VAL A 213 -15.82 6.94 21.73
N LEU A 214 -15.06 8.02 21.52
CA LEU A 214 -13.93 8.34 22.38
C LEU A 214 -14.37 8.85 23.76
N PHE A 215 -15.26 9.83 23.79
CA PHE A 215 -15.59 10.58 25.01
C PHE A 215 -16.92 10.17 25.65
N GLY A 216 -17.78 9.45 24.92
CA GLY A 216 -19.08 9.00 25.39
C GLY A 216 -20.18 10.03 25.17
N SER A 217 -21.40 9.51 25.09
CA SER A 217 -22.64 10.27 25.03
C SER A 217 -23.39 10.19 26.37
N GLU A 218 -24.60 10.74 26.45
CA GLU A 218 -25.45 10.60 27.64
C GLU A 218 -25.79 9.14 27.95
N THR A 219 -25.90 8.30 26.91
CA THR A 219 -26.37 6.91 27.02
C THR A 219 -25.26 5.88 26.92
N GLN A 220 -24.06 6.27 26.44
CA GLN A 220 -22.95 5.35 26.21
C GLN A 220 -21.65 5.84 26.84
N MET A 221 -20.92 4.91 27.46
CA MET A 221 -19.62 5.18 28.05
C MET A 221 -18.55 5.27 26.95
N GLY A 222 -17.74 6.33 26.97
CA GLY A 222 -16.65 6.52 26.02
C GLY A 222 -15.43 5.66 26.33
N LYS A 223 -14.61 5.45 25.30
CA LYS A 223 -13.36 4.67 25.37
C LYS A 223 -12.34 5.24 26.35
N VAL A 224 -12.30 6.56 26.54
CA VAL A 224 -11.43 7.17 27.57
C VAL A 224 -11.85 6.71 28.96
N ALA A 225 -13.16 6.65 29.23
CA ALA A 225 -13.68 6.19 30.52
C ALA A 225 -13.51 4.67 30.70
N GLU A 226 -13.64 3.88 29.63
CA GLU A 226 -13.31 2.45 29.65
C GLU A 226 -11.84 2.18 29.99
N ALA A 227 -10.94 3.09 29.59
CA ALA A 227 -9.50 2.98 29.80
C ALA A 227 -9.04 3.45 31.18
N GLU A 228 -9.96 3.75 32.10
CA GLU A 228 -9.65 4.34 33.40
C GLU A 228 -8.66 3.49 34.22
N GLY A 229 -7.59 4.13 34.68
CA GLY A 229 -6.47 3.48 35.38
C GLY A 229 -5.61 2.57 34.50
N GLY A 230 -5.90 2.48 33.20
CA GLY A 230 -5.26 1.61 32.21
C GLY A 230 -4.50 2.39 31.13
N THR A 231 -4.54 1.90 29.90
CA THR A 231 -3.91 2.52 28.72
C THR A 231 -4.92 2.65 27.61
N LEU A 232 -5.01 3.85 27.03
CA LEU A 232 -5.77 4.13 25.82
C LEU A 232 -4.81 4.22 24.64
N PHE A 233 -5.02 3.35 23.66
CA PHE A 233 -4.33 3.35 22.39
C PHE A 233 -5.23 4.01 21.32
N ILE A 234 -4.78 5.12 20.75
CA ILE A 234 -5.49 5.80 19.64
C ILE A 234 -4.68 5.58 18.35
N GLU A 235 -5.24 4.82 17.43
CA GLU A 235 -4.66 4.59 16.11
C GLU A 235 -5.16 5.64 15.11
N GLU A 236 -4.21 6.22 14.36
CA GLU A 236 -4.44 7.25 13.34
C GLU A 236 -5.03 8.54 13.92
N ILE A 237 -4.36 9.08 14.95
CA ILE A 237 -4.77 10.33 15.64
C ILE A 237 -4.88 11.55 14.71
N SER A 238 -4.22 11.52 13.55
CA SER A 238 -4.33 12.54 12.53
C SER A 238 -5.76 12.69 11.96
N GLU A 239 -6.59 11.65 12.08
CA GLU A 239 -7.98 11.66 11.60
C GLU A 239 -8.96 12.24 12.64
N LEU A 240 -8.47 12.60 13.83
CA LEU A 240 -9.30 13.15 14.89
C LEU A 240 -9.86 14.52 14.45
N PRO A 241 -11.19 14.73 14.44
CA PRO A 241 -11.78 16.02 14.07
C PRO A 241 -11.34 17.14 15.04
N PRO A 242 -11.40 18.42 14.63
CA PRO A 242 -10.95 19.55 15.45
C PRO A 242 -11.57 19.61 16.87
N VAL A 243 -12.86 19.25 16.99
CA VAL A 243 -13.55 19.17 18.29
C VAL A 243 -12.97 18.05 19.15
N GLY A 244 -12.74 16.87 18.57
CA GLY A 244 -12.09 15.76 19.24
C GLY A 244 -10.66 16.09 19.68
N GLN A 245 -9.91 16.86 18.89
CA GLN A 245 -8.57 17.32 19.25
C GLN A 245 -8.59 18.25 20.47
N MET A 246 -9.56 19.17 20.55
CA MET A 246 -9.75 20.04 21.72
C MET A 246 -10.06 19.23 22.98
N ARG A 247 -11.00 18.27 22.90
CA ARG A 247 -11.35 17.43 24.05
C ARG A 247 -10.19 16.51 24.47
N LEU A 248 -9.44 15.96 23.52
CA LEU A 248 -8.25 15.18 23.84
C LEU A 248 -7.17 16.04 24.52
N LEU A 249 -7.00 17.29 24.10
CA LEU A 249 -6.11 18.24 24.76
C LEU A 249 -6.53 18.46 26.23
N GLU A 250 -7.82 18.63 26.50
CA GLU A 250 -8.34 18.74 27.87
C GLU A 250 -8.00 17.51 28.70
N VAL A 251 -8.17 16.29 28.15
CA VAL A 251 -7.81 15.04 28.83
C VAL A 251 -6.31 14.99 29.15
N VAL A 252 -5.46 15.39 28.21
CA VAL A 252 -4.00 15.41 28.41
C VAL A 252 -3.58 16.43 29.46
N GLN A 253 -4.25 17.58 29.55
CA GLN A 253 -3.90 18.67 30.46
C GLN A 253 -4.45 18.49 31.88
N SER A 254 -5.73 18.14 31.98
CA SER A 254 -6.46 18.10 33.25
C SER A 254 -6.55 16.70 33.85
N GLY A 255 -6.41 15.65 33.02
CA GLY A 255 -6.74 14.29 33.42
C GLY A 255 -8.22 14.12 33.71
N GLU A 256 -9.08 14.96 33.13
CA GLU A 256 -10.54 14.92 33.31
C GLU A 256 -11.24 14.82 31.95
N VAL A 257 -12.39 14.13 31.95
CA VAL A 257 -13.27 13.96 30.78
C VAL A 257 -14.66 14.45 31.15
N HIS A 258 -15.19 15.37 30.35
CA HIS A 258 -16.60 15.72 30.38
C HIS A 258 -17.37 14.77 29.46
N ARG A 259 -18.53 14.27 29.87
CA ARG A 259 -19.48 13.60 28.95
C ARG A 259 -20.36 14.66 28.29
N SER A 260 -20.78 14.41 27.05
CA SER A 260 -21.77 15.30 26.42
C SER A 260 -23.01 15.36 27.31
N GLY A 261 -23.45 16.58 27.69
CA GLY A 261 -24.62 16.82 28.54
C GLY A 261 -24.41 16.73 30.07
N GLN A 262 -23.24 16.30 30.58
CA GLN A 262 -22.99 16.23 32.03
C GLN A 262 -22.05 17.32 32.54
N ALA A 263 -22.49 18.06 33.56
CA ALA A 263 -21.73 19.17 34.15
C ALA A 263 -20.55 18.73 35.03
N LYS A 264 -20.51 17.47 35.50
CA LYS A 264 -19.46 17.00 36.41
C LYS A 264 -18.37 16.23 35.64
N PRO A 265 -17.10 16.68 35.69
CA PRO A 265 -16.00 15.95 35.08
C PRO A 265 -15.77 14.60 35.76
N LEU A 266 -15.38 13.60 34.96
CA LEU A 266 -14.86 12.32 35.43
C LEU A 266 -13.34 12.38 35.39
N LYS A 267 -12.66 12.08 36.50
CA LYS A 267 -11.21 11.89 36.47
C LYS A 267 -10.89 10.69 35.58
N ALA A 268 -10.07 10.93 34.57
CA ALA A 268 -9.57 9.99 33.60
C ALA A 268 -8.06 9.81 33.81
N ASN A 269 -7.67 8.96 34.75
CA ASN A 269 -6.28 8.58 34.94
C ASN A 269 -5.86 7.56 33.87
N VAL A 270 -5.64 8.03 32.64
CA VAL A 270 -5.38 7.18 31.47
C VAL A 270 -3.99 7.43 30.92
N ARG A 271 -3.23 6.36 30.66
CA ARG A 271 -1.99 6.44 29.90
C ARG A 271 -2.31 6.52 28.42
N LEU A 272 -1.70 7.46 27.69
CA LEU A 272 -1.88 7.58 26.25
C LEU A 272 -0.74 6.91 25.47
N VAL A 273 -1.12 6.06 24.54
CA VAL A 273 -0.24 5.60 23.45
C VAL A 273 -0.96 5.95 22.15
N LEU A 274 -0.28 6.64 21.26
CA LEU A 274 -0.88 7.25 20.08
C LEU A 274 -0.13 6.75 18.86
N ALA A 275 -0.81 6.62 17.74
CA ALA A 275 -0.20 6.19 16.51
C ALA A 275 -0.69 6.99 15.31
N THR A 276 0.18 7.17 14.32
CA THR A 276 -0.17 7.83 13.06
C THR A 276 0.71 7.33 11.92
N ASN A 277 0.18 7.35 10.71
CA ASN A 277 0.93 7.14 9.47
C ASN A 277 1.24 8.44 8.70
N LYS A 278 0.73 9.58 9.15
CA LYS A 278 0.96 10.90 8.56
C LYS A 278 2.07 11.63 9.30
N ASP A 279 2.67 12.62 8.64
CA ASP A 279 3.56 13.57 9.29
C ASP A 279 2.72 14.63 10.01
N LEU A 280 2.65 14.54 11.34
CA LEU A 280 1.85 15.46 12.15
C LEU A 280 2.35 16.91 12.06
N ILE A 281 3.63 17.15 11.76
CA ILE A 281 4.15 18.51 11.58
C ILE A 281 3.55 19.15 10.33
N GLU A 282 3.42 18.37 9.25
CA GLU A 282 2.76 18.83 8.03
C GLU A 282 1.24 19.01 8.22
N GLU A 283 0.60 18.16 9.02
CA GLU A 283 -0.81 18.33 9.39
C GLU A 283 -1.05 19.60 10.23
N VAL A 284 -0.10 19.97 11.11
CA VAL A 284 -0.11 21.23 11.85
C VAL A 284 0.04 22.42 10.91
N LYS A 285 1.03 22.40 10.00
CA LYS A 285 1.23 23.46 9.01
C LYS A 285 0.01 23.66 8.10
N ALA A 286 -0.69 22.57 7.80
CA ALA A 286 -1.90 22.61 7.00
C ALA A 286 -3.16 23.02 7.79
N GLY A 287 -3.05 23.28 9.10
CA GLY A 287 -4.16 23.69 9.96
C GLY A 287 -5.18 22.57 10.26
N ARG A 288 -4.85 21.31 9.94
CA ARG A 288 -5.70 20.15 10.19
C ARG A 288 -5.48 19.53 11.57
N PHE A 289 -4.30 19.75 12.14
CA PHE A 289 -3.95 19.31 13.48
C PHE A 289 -3.53 20.49 14.35
N ARG A 290 -3.99 20.54 15.60
CA ARG A 290 -3.65 21.65 16.50
C ARG A 290 -2.22 21.54 17.01
N GLU A 291 -1.51 22.66 16.95
CA GLU A 291 -0.13 22.78 17.41
C GLU A 291 0.01 22.53 18.93
N ASP A 292 -0.93 23.03 19.73
CA ASP A 292 -0.94 22.86 21.19
C ASP A 292 -1.11 21.38 21.60
N LEU A 293 -1.98 20.64 20.91
CA LEU A 293 -2.13 19.20 21.08
C LEU A 293 -0.85 18.47 20.66
N TYR A 294 -0.28 18.79 19.49
CA TYR A 294 0.93 18.15 18.98
C TYR A 294 2.06 18.12 20.01
N TYR A 295 2.42 19.26 20.61
CA TYR A 295 3.50 19.32 21.60
C TYR A 295 3.18 18.58 22.91
N ARG A 296 1.90 18.38 23.22
CA ARG A 296 1.47 17.64 24.42
C ARG A 296 1.42 16.14 24.22
N VAL A 297 1.16 15.68 23.00
CA VAL A 297 1.08 14.25 22.68
C VAL A 297 2.39 13.68 22.16
N ASN A 298 3.20 14.48 21.47
CA ASN A 298 4.46 14.05 20.89
C ASN A 298 5.66 14.17 21.87
N VAL A 299 5.50 13.64 23.08
CA VAL A 299 6.51 13.74 24.14
C VAL A 299 7.59 12.66 23.99
N PHE A 300 7.20 11.45 23.60
CA PHE A 300 8.11 10.33 23.39
C PHE A 300 7.84 9.67 22.02
N PRO A 301 8.40 10.21 20.92
CA PRO A 301 8.25 9.63 19.59
C PRO A 301 9.07 8.36 19.41
N ILE A 302 8.44 7.34 18.83
CA ILE A 302 9.07 6.09 18.38
C ILE A 302 8.67 5.87 16.93
N THR A 303 9.62 6.09 16.02
CA THR A 303 9.43 5.86 14.60
C THR A 303 9.73 4.40 14.24
N ILE A 304 8.76 3.73 13.61
CA ILE A 304 8.85 2.35 13.14
C ILE A 304 9.09 2.37 11.64
N ALA A 305 10.27 1.88 11.22
CA ALA A 305 10.63 1.83 9.82
C ALA A 305 9.73 0.87 9.01
N ALA A 306 9.43 1.26 7.77
CA ALA A 306 8.75 0.40 6.80
C ALA A 306 9.54 -0.89 6.53
N LEU A 307 8.84 -1.97 6.20
CA LEU A 307 9.40 -3.32 6.06
C LEU A 307 10.53 -3.39 5.02
N ARG A 308 10.40 -2.64 3.91
CA ARG A 308 11.46 -2.50 2.88
C ARG A 308 12.78 -1.92 3.39
N ARG A 309 12.77 -1.16 4.49
CA ARG A 309 13.97 -0.60 5.13
C ARG A 309 14.52 -1.48 6.26
N ARG A 310 13.92 -2.65 6.48
CA ARG A 310 14.29 -3.64 7.52
C ARG A 310 14.14 -5.07 6.99
N LYS A 311 14.71 -5.36 5.82
CA LYS A 311 14.53 -6.66 5.13
C LYS A 311 15.05 -7.85 5.96
N GLU A 312 15.93 -7.61 6.92
CA GLU A 312 16.45 -8.62 7.86
C GLU A 312 15.36 -9.21 8.77
N ASP A 313 14.26 -8.48 9.00
CA ASP A 313 13.12 -8.96 9.78
C ASP A 313 12.23 -9.92 8.99
N ILE A 314 12.24 -9.85 7.64
CA ILE A 314 11.30 -10.60 6.79
C ILE A 314 11.41 -12.12 6.99
N PRO A 315 12.59 -12.77 6.97
CA PRO A 315 12.69 -14.21 7.19
C PRO A 315 12.18 -14.65 8.57
N HIS A 316 12.38 -13.82 9.58
CA HIS A 316 11.94 -14.10 10.95
C HIS A 316 10.43 -13.95 11.10
N LEU A 317 9.85 -12.90 10.50
CA LEU A 317 8.40 -12.70 10.41
C LEU A 317 7.71 -13.85 9.68
N ILE A 318 8.26 -14.29 8.54
CA ILE A 318 7.73 -15.42 7.77
C ILE A 318 7.66 -16.67 8.64
N ARG A 319 8.76 -17.02 9.33
CA ARG A 319 8.79 -18.19 10.21
C ARG A 319 7.74 -18.10 11.31
N ALA A 320 7.66 -16.96 11.99
CA ALA A 320 6.69 -16.74 13.06
C ALA A 320 5.24 -16.87 12.57
N PHE A 321 4.92 -16.30 11.40
CA PHE A 321 3.59 -16.39 10.80
C PHE A 321 3.25 -17.82 10.35
N VAL A 322 4.17 -18.51 9.67
CA VAL A 322 3.95 -19.90 9.23
C VAL A 322 3.74 -20.81 10.43
N GLU A 323 4.54 -20.65 11.49
CA GLU A 323 4.37 -21.42 12.73
C GLU A 323 3.01 -21.15 13.37
N ARG A 324 2.66 -19.88 13.58
CA ARG A 324 1.37 -19.50 14.18
C ARG A 324 0.20 -20.02 13.37
N PHE A 325 0.19 -19.81 12.05
CA PHE A 325 -0.91 -20.22 11.20
C PHE A 325 -1.00 -21.74 11.03
N SER A 326 0.13 -22.45 10.97
CA SER A 326 0.10 -23.92 10.95
C SER A 326 -0.56 -24.49 12.21
N LEU A 327 -0.29 -23.89 13.37
CA LEU A 327 -0.93 -24.27 14.64
C LEU A 327 -2.43 -23.93 14.66
N GLU A 328 -2.81 -22.72 14.23
CA GLU A 328 -4.20 -22.29 14.15
C GLU A 328 -5.03 -23.16 13.19
N GLN A 329 -4.44 -23.55 12.06
CA GLN A 329 -5.04 -24.46 11.08
C GLN A 329 -4.98 -25.94 11.49
N ARG A 330 -4.41 -26.26 12.66
CA ARG A 330 -4.25 -27.62 13.18
C ARG A 330 -3.57 -28.56 12.18
N LEU A 331 -2.61 -28.03 11.42
CA LEU A 331 -1.82 -28.85 10.51
C LEU A 331 -1.00 -29.86 11.34
N PRO A 332 -0.79 -31.09 10.84
CA PRO A 332 -0.04 -32.11 11.56
C PRO A 332 1.42 -31.70 11.80
N ARG A 333 1.96 -30.78 10.99
CA ARG A 333 3.30 -30.22 11.10
C ARG A 333 3.30 -28.78 10.60
N THR A 334 4.24 -27.99 11.12
CA THR A 334 4.54 -26.65 10.59
C THR A 334 5.07 -26.77 9.16
N LEU A 335 4.43 -26.04 8.24
CA LEU A 335 4.89 -25.99 6.85
C LEU A 335 6.30 -25.41 6.77
N GLN A 336 7.12 -25.97 5.89
CA GLN A 336 8.43 -25.41 5.59
C GLN A 336 8.31 -24.34 4.51
N VAL A 337 9.18 -23.34 4.51
CA VAL A 337 9.24 -22.36 3.40
C VAL A 337 10.44 -22.72 2.54
N GLU A 338 10.20 -22.99 1.25
CA GLU A 338 11.29 -23.30 0.32
C GLU A 338 12.19 -22.08 0.11
N SER A 339 13.47 -22.33 -0.20
CA SER A 339 14.47 -21.26 -0.37
C SER A 339 14.10 -20.28 -1.48
N SER A 340 13.47 -20.78 -2.54
CA SER A 340 12.94 -20.01 -3.67
C SER A 340 11.83 -19.04 -3.20
N ALA A 341 10.81 -19.55 -2.50
CA ALA A 341 9.74 -18.76 -1.91
C ALA A 341 10.29 -17.71 -0.92
N LEU A 342 11.23 -18.10 -0.05
CA LEU A 342 11.85 -17.18 0.90
C LEU A 342 12.61 -16.05 0.20
N ALA A 343 13.34 -16.34 -0.87
CA ALA A 343 14.04 -15.35 -1.67
C ALA A 343 13.07 -14.37 -2.35
N LEU A 344 12.00 -14.88 -2.97
CA LEU A 344 10.93 -14.08 -3.55
C LEU A 344 10.35 -13.10 -2.52
N LEU A 345 9.92 -13.62 -1.36
CA LEU A 345 9.31 -12.84 -0.29
C LEU A 345 10.27 -11.81 0.32
N THR A 346 11.56 -12.13 0.43
CA THR A 346 12.58 -11.21 0.97
C THR A 346 12.92 -10.10 -0.03
N SER A 347 12.86 -10.39 -1.33
CA SER A 347 13.15 -9.41 -2.38
C SER A 347 12.06 -8.34 -2.52
N PHE A 348 10.80 -8.73 -2.28
CA PHE A 348 9.63 -7.86 -2.43
C PHE A 348 9.63 -6.70 -1.41
N ASP A 349 9.08 -5.55 -1.81
CA ASP A 349 9.16 -4.31 -1.02
C ASP A 349 8.03 -4.13 0.00
N TRP A 350 6.98 -4.94 -0.06
CA TRP A 350 5.89 -4.93 0.93
C TRP A 350 5.31 -3.53 1.21
N PRO A 351 4.64 -2.89 0.24
CA PRO A 351 4.02 -1.57 0.42
C PRO A 351 2.87 -1.54 1.45
N GLY A 352 2.29 -2.68 1.83
CA GLY A 352 1.40 -2.83 2.98
C GLY A 352 2.10 -3.38 4.24
N ASN A 353 3.43 -3.35 4.24
CA ASN A 353 4.33 -3.72 5.32
C ASN A 353 4.04 -5.12 5.90
N THR A 354 4.18 -5.27 7.22
CA THR A 354 4.06 -6.55 7.92
C THR A 354 2.65 -7.13 7.82
N ARG A 355 1.60 -6.30 7.76
CA ARG A 355 0.22 -6.75 7.55
C ARG A 355 0.02 -7.42 6.19
N GLN A 356 0.60 -6.86 5.13
CA GLN A 356 0.54 -7.48 3.80
C GLN A 356 1.31 -8.82 3.76
N LEU A 357 2.48 -8.87 4.39
CA LEU A 357 3.26 -10.10 4.54
C LEU A 357 2.49 -11.17 5.30
N GLU A 358 1.91 -10.82 6.44
CA GLU A 358 1.07 -11.69 7.27
C GLU A 358 -0.09 -12.29 6.46
N ASN A 359 -0.83 -11.45 5.72
CA ASN A 359 -1.93 -11.90 4.87
C ASN A 359 -1.47 -12.83 3.74
N ALA A 360 -0.35 -12.52 3.09
CA ALA A 360 0.21 -13.35 2.04
C ALA A 360 0.61 -14.74 2.57
N ILE A 361 1.25 -14.79 3.73
CA ILE A 361 1.63 -16.06 4.39
C ILE A 361 0.40 -16.83 4.87
N PHE A 362 -0.57 -16.16 5.48
CA PHE A 362 -1.83 -16.78 5.90
C PHE A 362 -2.51 -17.48 4.72
N ARG A 363 -2.68 -16.75 3.61
CA ARG A 363 -3.26 -17.28 2.38
C ARG A 363 -2.48 -18.50 1.87
N ALA A 364 -1.16 -18.41 1.81
CA ALA A 364 -0.31 -19.51 1.37
C ALA A 364 -0.47 -20.75 2.28
N VAL A 365 -0.49 -20.58 3.61
CA VAL A 365 -0.68 -21.69 4.56
C VAL A 365 -2.05 -22.36 4.40
N VAL A 366 -3.11 -21.59 4.20
CA VAL A 366 -4.47 -22.15 4.04
C VAL A 366 -4.62 -22.88 2.70
N LEU A 367 -3.94 -22.43 1.65
CA LEU A 367 -4.01 -23.00 0.31
C LEU A 367 -2.95 -24.07 0.05
N ALA A 368 -1.96 -24.22 0.93
CA ALA A 368 -0.81 -25.09 0.74
C ALA A 368 -1.25 -26.54 0.49
N GLU A 369 -0.75 -27.11 -0.60
CA GLU A 369 -0.87 -28.52 -0.90
C GLU A 369 0.47 -29.19 -0.59
N GLY A 370 0.51 -29.96 0.51
CA GLY A 370 1.70 -30.70 0.94
C GLY A 370 2.32 -30.16 2.23
N THR A 371 3.65 -30.16 2.31
CA THR A 371 4.40 -29.87 3.55
C THR A 371 5.31 -28.64 3.44
N SER A 372 5.34 -27.99 2.27
CA SER A 372 6.16 -26.81 2.00
C SER A 372 5.40 -25.73 1.23
N LEU A 373 5.76 -24.48 1.50
CA LEU A 373 5.33 -23.29 0.76
C LEU A 373 6.34 -22.98 -0.35
N LYS A 374 5.84 -22.90 -1.58
CA LYS A 374 6.58 -22.70 -2.83
C LYS A 374 6.32 -21.31 -3.39
N GLU A 375 7.12 -20.91 -4.38
CA GLU A 375 6.89 -19.64 -5.10
C GLU A 375 5.49 -19.59 -5.75
N SER A 376 4.99 -20.73 -6.22
CA SER A 376 3.65 -20.87 -6.81
C SER A 376 2.51 -20.53 -5.85
N ASP A 377 2.77 -20.58 -4.54
CA ASP A 377 1.77 -20.27 -3.51
C ASP A 377 1.66 -18.75 -3.26
N PHE A 378 2.51 -17.96 -3.93
CA PHE A 378 2.52 -16.50 -3.89
C PHE A 378 2.34 -15.86 -5.28
N PRO A 379 1.29 -16.24 -6.05
CA PRO A 379 1.11 -15.78 -7.43
C PRO A 379 0.99 -14.25 -7.54
N GLN A 380 0.38 -13.60 -6.54
CA GLN A 380 0.23 -12.14 -6.47
C GLN A 380 1.56 -11.40 -6.33
N ILE A 381 2.58 -12.04 -5.77
CA ILE A 381 3.93 -11.46 -5.61
C ILE A 381 4.76 -11.77 -6.84
N ALA A 382 4.69 -13.01 -7.33
CA ALA A 382 5.37 -13.44 -8.54
C ALA A 382 4.98 -12.55 -9.73
N ALA A 383 3.70 -12.26 -9.94
CA ALA A 383 3.22 -11.37 -11.00
C ALA A 383 3.86 -9.96 -10.92
N GLN A 384 3.99 -9.39 -9.72
CA GLN A 384 4.52 -8.04 -9.53
C GLN A 384 6.04 -7.97 -9.67
N VAL A 385 6.76 -8.98 -9.19
CA VAL A 385 8.23 -9.07 -9.36
C VAL A 385 8.60 -9.28 -10.83
N THR A 386 7.77 -10.01 -11.59
CA THR A 386 7.99 -10.24 -13.04
C THR A 386 7.73 -8.97 -13.84
N SER A 387 6.72 -8.18 -13.50
CA SER A 387 6.47 -6.86 -14.13
C SER A 387 7.60 -5.85 -13.88
N HIS A 388 8.21 -5.85 -12.70
CA HIS A 388 9.38 -5.00 -12.41
C HIS A 388 10.68 -5.51 -13.07
N ARG A 389 10.83 -6.82 -13.27
CA ARG A 389 11.93 -7.39 -14.08
C ARG A 389 11.73 -7.15 -15.58
N GLY A 390 10.50 -7.09 -16.07
CA GLY A 390 10.19 -6.76 -17.48
C GLY A 390 10.57 -5.32 -17.87
N ALA A 391 10.59 -4.38 -16.91
CA ALA A 391 11.05 -3.01 -17.13
C ALA A 391 12.59 -2.84 -17.00
N THR A 392 13.31 -3.87 -16.54
CA THR A 392 14.78 -3.83 -16.35
C THR A 392 15.53 -4.93 -17.09
N VAL A 393 14.84 -5.81 -17.83
CA VAL A 393 15.45 -6.82 -18.70
C VAL A 393 14.75 -6.82 -20.05
N GLY A 394 15.07 -5.79 -20.85
CA GLY A 394 15.15 -5.90 -22.29
C GLY A 394 16.60 -6.23 -22.68
N SER A 395 17.07 -7.42 -22.33
CA SER A 395 18.26 -8.02 -22.93
C SER A 395 18.11 -9.53 -22.80
N GLU A 396 17.79 -10.14 -23.93
CA GLU A 396 17.49 -11.56 -24.08
C GLU A 396 18.66 -12.44 -23.65
N ALA A 397 18.35 -13.48 -22.88
CA ALA A 397 19.22 -14.64 -22.79
C ALA A 397 19.12 -15.44 -24.09
N GLN A 398 20.11 -15.30 -24.97
CA GLN A 398 20.40 -16.27 -26.03
C GLN A 398 21.72 -17.00 -25.73
N ALA A 399 21.71 -18.31 -26.01
CA ALA A 399 22.80 -19.27 -25.82
C ALA A 399 24.12 -18.84 -26.51
N PRO A 400 25.30 -19.33 -26.07
CA PRO A 400 26.58 -18.83 -26.57
C PRO A 400 26.80 -19.30 -28.01
N VAL A 401 26.64 -18.39 -28.97
CA VAL A 401 27.06 -18.58 -30.35
C VAL A 401 28.51 -18.12 -30.46
N TYR A 402 29.38 -19.02 -30.90
CA TYR A 402 30.80 -18.79 -31.15
C TYR A 402 30.99 -17.72 -32.24
N GLU A 403 31.45 -16.52 -31.87
CA GLU A 403 31.75 -15.47 -32.86
C GLU A 403 33.07 -15.76 -33.60
N PRO A 404 33.10 -15.72 -34.94
CA PRO A 404 34.35 -15.75 -35.70
C PRO A 404 35.11 -14.42 -35.60
N SER A 405 36.44 -14.51 -35.73
CA SER A 405 37.37 -13.42 -35.42
C SER A 405 37.16 -12.14 -36.25
N PRO A 406 37.60 -10.96 -35.75
CA PRO A 406 37.38 -9.64 -36.34
C PRO A 406 37.83 -9.48 -37.81
N ILE A 407 38.69 -10.37 -38.30
CA ILE A 407 39.21 -10.32 -39.67
C ILE A 407 38.13 -10.77 -40.70
N ALA A 408 37.24 -11.68 -40.32
CA ALA A 408 36.18 -12.16 -41.21
C ALA A 408 35.06 -11.11 -41.43
N LYS A 409 34.75 -10.31 -40.40
CA LYS A 409 33.74 -9.23 -40.48
C LYS A 409 34.18 -8.08 -41.40
N VAL A 410 35.49 -7.80 -41.49
CA VAL A 410 36.04 -6.75 -42.36
C VAL A 410 36.03 -7.17 -43.84
N GLN A 411 36.26 -8.46 -44.14
CA GLN A 411 36.23 -8.97 -45.52
C GLN A 411 34.82 -9.06 -46.10
N ALA A 412 33.81 -9.41 -45.28
CA ALA A 412 32.40 -9.42 -45.70
C ALA A 412 31.86 -8.00 -45.97
N ALA A 413 32.23 -7.02 -45.13
CA ALA A 413 31.79 -5.62 -45.28
C ALA A 413 32.38 -4.91 -46.51
N LEU A 414 33.52 -5.37 -47.03
CA LEU A 414 34.12 -4.86 -48.28
C LEU A 414 33.47 -5.48 -49.53
N ALA A 415 32.90 -6.69 -49.44
CA ALA A 415 32.23 -7.36 -50.55
C ALA A 415 30.79 -6.83 -50.78
N GLU A 416 30.03 -6.52 -49.72
CA GLU A 416 28.69 -5.93 -49.83
C GLU A 416 28.71 -4.49 -50.38
N ARG A 417 29.77 -3.74 -50.09
CA ARG A 417 29.90 -2.31 -50.46
C ARG A 417 30.28 -2.09 -51.93
N ALA A 418 30.65 -3.15 -52.64
CA ALA A 418 30.91 -3.14 -54.08
C ALA A 418 29.66 -3.45 -54.93
N ALA A 419 28.57 -3.94 -54.31
CA ALA A 419 27.40 -4.47 -55.02
C ALA A 419 26.19 -3.51 -55.11
N SER A 420 26.19 -2.37 -54.42
CA SER A 420 25.01 -1.51 -54.24
C SER A 420 25.07 -0.13 -54.94
N PHE A 421 26.03 0.08 -55.86
CA PHE A 421 26.02 1.22 -56.78
C PHE A 421 25.23 0.89 -58.06
N SER A 422 23.91 0.82 -57.97
CA SER A 422 23.04 0.86 -59.14
C SER A 422 21.55 1.02 -58.79
N GLY A 423 20.94 2.08 -59.32
CA GLY A 423 19.50 2.19 -59.52
C GLY A 423 18.76 3.11 -58.54
N GLY A 424 18.32 4.25 -59.05
CA GLY A 424 17.52 5.24 -58.32
C GLY A 424 16.00 5.14 -58.54
N GLN A 425 15.36 6.23 -58.11
CA GLN A 425 13.97 6.70 -58.30
C GLN A 425 13.03 6.59 -57.10
N SER A 426 12.04 7.49 -57.15
CA SER A 426 11.52 8.35 -56.09
C SER A 426 10.02 8.20 -55.82
N ALA A 427 9.58 8.83 -54.71
CA ALA A 427 8.23 9.30 -54.31
C ALA A 427 7.40 8.42 -53.33
N PRO A 428 6.45 8.99 -52.55
CA PRO A 428 6.33 10.35 -52.00
C PRO A 428 6.05 10.41 -50.48
N SER A 429 6.30 11.60 -49.93
CA SER A 429 5.93 12.05 -48.59
C SER A 429 4.43 12.17 -48.37
N THR A 430 3.92 11.63 -47.27
CA THR A 430 2.69 12.12 -46.62
C THR A 430 3.09 12.85 -45.35
N GLY A 431 2.85 14.17 -45.36
CA GLY A 431 3.15 15.04 -44.23
C GLY A 431 2.18 14.85 -43.08
N PHE A 432 2.72 14.92 -41.87
CA PHE A 432 2.00 15.42 -40.70
C PHE A 432 2.81 16.58 -40.15
N ASN A 433 2.41 17.78 -40.56
CA ASN A 433 2.84 19.02 -39.93
C ASN A 433 1.58 19.62 -39.29
N GLY A 434 1.59 19.81 -37.97
CA GLY A 434 0.42 20.35 -37.26
C GLY A 434 0.41 20.14 -35.74
N SER A 435 1.29 20.86 -35.04
CA SER A 435 0.97 21.63 -33.83
C SER A 435 -0.21 21.12 -32.94
N ALA A 436 0.11 20.47 -31.82
CA ALA A 436 -0.46 20.73 -30.47
C ALA A 436 -0.10 19.60 -29.48
N SER A 437 1.12 19.62 -28.95
CA SER A 437 1.48 18.90 -27.71
C SER A 437 2.68 19.61 -27.10
N GLY A 438 2.45 20.75 -26.45
CA GLY A 438 3.50 21.70 -26.04
C GLY A 438 4.52 21.22 -24.99
N ASN A 439 4.59 19.92 -24.67
CA ASN A 439 5.42 19.37 -23.60
C ASN A 439 6.13 18.03 -23.96
N VAL A 440 6.21 17.64 -25.24
CA VAL A 440 6.86 16.37 -25.63
C VAL A 440 8.23 16.65 -26.24
N ILE A 441 9.30 16.23 -25.55
CA ILE A 441 10.65 16.24 -26.11
C ILE A 441 10.79 14.99 -26.99
N VAL A 442 10.74 15.19 -28.31
CA VAL A 442 10.84 14.10 -29.28
C VAL A 442 12.29 13.63 -29.35
N SER A 443 12.52 12.31 -29.17
CA SER A 443 13.87 11.72 -29.13
C SER A 443 14.46 11.40 -30.52
N THR A 444 13.67 11.57 -31.57
CA THR A 444 14.05 11.32 -32.97
C THR A 444 14.01 12.60 -33.80
N ASP A 445 14.93 12.74 -34.74
CA ASP A 445 14.92 13.82 -35.73
C ASP A 445 13.89 13.54 -36.84
N GLU A 446 13.70 14.51 -37.75
CA GLU A 446 12.78 14.39 -38.89
C GLU A 446 13.18 13.27 -39.88
N ALA A 447 14.41 12.76 -39.78
CA ALA A 447 14.93 11.66 -40.58
C ALA A 447 14.83 10.29 -39.86
N GLY A 448 14.25 10.25 -38.65
CA GLY A 448 14.06 9.04 -37.85
C GLY A 448 15.31 8.58 -37.09
N ASN A 449 16.38 9.38 -37.05
CA ASN A 449 17.58 9.08 -36.26
C ASN A 449 17.45 9.60 -34.83
N VAL A 450 18.17 8.99 -33.90
CA VAL A 450 18.23 9.45 -32.50
C VAL A 450 18.91 10.82 -32.45
N ARG A 451 18.24 11.82 -31.86
CA ARG A 451 18.79 13.17 -31.69
C ARG A 451 20.00 13.16 -30.80
N LYS A 452 20.92 14.10 -31.02
CA LYS A 452 22.09 14.24 -30.14
C LYS A 452 21.64 14.72 -28.77
N LEU A 453 22.27 14.19 -27.73
CA LEU A 453 22.01 14.59 -26.35
C LEU A 453 22.11 16.11 -26.13
N ALA A 454 23.01 16.78 -26.87
CA ALA A 454 23.17 18.23 -26.80
C ALA A 454 21.92 19.01 -27.27
N GLU A 455 21.21 18.51 -28.29
CA GLU A 455 20.01 19.16 -28.84
C GLU A 455 18.80 18.98 -27.91
N ILE A 456 18.69 17.80 -27.29
CA ILE A 456 17.68 17.49 -26.27
C ILE A 456 17.93 18.33 -25.00
N GLU A 457 19.20 18.46 -24.60
CA GLU A 457 19.62 19.26 -23.44
C GLU A 457 19.30 20.74 -23.63
N GLU A 458 19.58 21.29 -24.82
CA GLU A 458 19.27 22.67 -25.17
C GLU A 458 17.76 22.97 -25.08
N GLU A 459 16.94 22.11 -25.69
CA GLU A 459 15.47 22.24 -25.70
C GLU A 459 14.88 22.18 -24.28
N LEU A 460 15.39 21.26 -23.45
CA LEU A 460 14.96 21.13 -22.05
C LEU A 460 15.34 22.36 -21.21
N ILE A 461 16.53 22.92 -21.42
CA ILE A 461 16.96 24.16 -20.74
C ILE A 461 16.07 25.34 -21.14
N ARG A 462 15.78 25.49 -22.44
CA ARG A 462 14.91 26.57 -22.96
C ARG A 462 13.48 26.44 -22.44
N PHE A 463 12.95 25.21 -22.37
CA PHE A 463 11.67 24.92 -21.73
C PHE A 463 11.65 25.28 -20.24
N ALA A 464 12.67 24.87 -19.49
CA ALA A 464 12.75 25.14 -18.06
C ALA A 464 12.84 26.64 -17.76
N LEU A 465 13.61 27.39 -18.55
CA LEU A 465 13.67 28.85 -18.45
C LEU A 465 12.30 29.50 -18.65
N LYS A 466 11.52 29.05 -19.65
CA LYS A 466 10.16 29.52 -19.90
C LYS A 466 9.21 29.17 -18.75
N PHE A 467 9.22 27.92 -18.31
CA PHE A 467 8.30 27.42 -17.29
C PHE A 467 8.51 28.12 -15.92
N TYR A 468 9.77 28.36 -15.55
CA TYR A 468 10.15 29.01 -14.30
C TYR A 468 10.39 30.52 -14.44
N ARG A 469 9.95 31.14 -15.54
CA ARG A 469 10.00 32.60 -15.79
C ARG A 469 11.38 33.22 -15.55
N GLY A 470 12.44 32.57 -16.04
CA GLY A 470 13.81 33.07 -15.92
C GLY A 470 14.44 32.99 -14.52
N GLN A 471 13.82 32.33 -13.54
CA GLN A 471 14.41 32.17 -12.20
C GLN A 471 15.57 31.15 -12.19
N MET A 472 16.79 31.61 -12.49
CA MET A 472 18.00 30.78 -12.67
C MET A 472 18.27 29.79 -11.52
N SER A 473 18.08 30.23 -10.27
CA SER A 473 18.28 29.36 -9.09
C SER A 473 17.25 28.24 -9.02
N GLN A 474 16.02 28.48 -9.46
CA GLN A 474 14.95 27.48 -9.49
C GLN A 474 15.15 26.50 -10.65
N VAL A 475 15.54 27.01 -11.83
CA VAL A 475 15.85 26.23 -13.03
C VAL A 475 17.01 25.27 -12.76
N ALA A 476 18.14 25.76 -12.22
CA ALA A 476 19.29 24.92 -11.88
C ALA A 476 18.93 23.81 -10.88
N ARG A 477 18.19 24.15 -9.82
CA ARG A 477 17.75 23.17 -8.80
C ARG A 477 16.81 22.10 -9.40
N LYS A 478 15.93 22.48 -10.31
CA LYS A 478 14.93 21.58 -10.91
C LYS A 478 15.50 20.72 -12.03
N LEU A 479 16.50 21.21 -12.76
CA LEU A 479 17.27 20.44 -13.73
C LEU A 479 18.36 19.57 -13.08
N GLY A 480 18.61 19.71 -11.77
CA GLY A 480 19.62 18.93 -11.06
C GLY A 480 21.06 19.30 -11.39
N ILE A 481 21.30 20.48 -11.98
CA ILE A 481 22.64 20.95 -12.35
C ILE A 481 23.08 22.14 -11.50
N GLY A 482 24.39 22.33 -11.34
CA GLY A 482 24.93 23.50 -10.65
C GLY A 482 24.64 24.80 -11.39
N ARG A 483 24.45 25.91 -10.68
CA ARG A 483 24.21 27.24 -11.29
C ARG A 483 25.33 27.64 -12.27
N SER A 484 26.59 27.38 -11.92
CA SER A 484 27.74 27.63 -12.80
C SER A 484 27.70 26.78 -14.07
N THR A 485 27.23 25.54 -13.98
CA THR A 485 27.01 24.65 -15.12
C THR A 485 25.91 25.15 -16.02
N LEU A 486 24.79 25.62 -15.46
CA LEU A 486 23.69 26.23 -16.22
C LEU A 486 24.17 27.47 -16.98
N TYR A 487 24.88 28.41 -16.33
CA TYR A 487 25.41 29.60 -17.02
C TYR A 487 26.41 29.25 -18.14
N ARG A 488 27.25 28.23 -17.94
CA ARG A 488 28.15 27.75 -18.99
C ARG A 488 27.38 27.19 -20.18
N LYS A 489 26.36 26.36 -19.94
CA LYS A 489 25.50 25.79 -20.98
C LYS A 489 24.71 26.85 -21.75
N LEU A 490 24.18 27.87 -21.06
CA LEU A 490 23.50 28.99 -21.72
C LEU A 490 24.44 29.74 -22.67
N LYS A 491 25.71 29.90 -22.29
CA LYS A 491 26.74 30.49 -23.15
C LYS A 491 27.11 29.58 -24.33
N ASP A 492 27.24 28.29 -24.10
CA ASP A 492 27.59 27.30 -25.14
C ASP A 492 26.46 27.18 -26.19
N TYR A 493 25.20 27.35 -25.79
CA TYR A 493 24.02 27.32 -26.68
C TYR A 493 23.55 28.70 -27.17
N GLY A 494 24.21 29.79 -26.76
CA GLY A 494 23.82 31.15 -27.17
C GLY A 494 22.43 31.59 -26.68
N ILE A 495 21.94 31.06 -25.55
CA ILE A 495 20.61 31.38 -25.00
C ILE A 495 20.70 32.58 -24.05
N ASP A 496 19.91 33.62 -24.32
CA ASP A 496 19.75 34.76 -23.40
C ASP A 496 18.81 34.37 -22.23
N PRO A 497 19.25 34.46 -20.97
CA PRO A 497 18.41 34.16 -19.81
C PRO A 497 17.18 35.06 -19.64
N ASP A 498 17.23 36.30 -20.14
CA ASP A 498 16.15 37.29 -20.03
C ASP A 498 15.20 37.26 -21.24
N ASP A 499 15.67 36.70 -22.37
CA ASP A 499 14.86 36.46 -23.57
C ASP A 499 15.20 35.09 -24.20
N PRO A 500 14.66 33.99 -23.63
CA PRO A 500 14.98 32.62 -24.06
C PRO A 500 14.34 32.26 -25.41
N GLN A 501 13.80 33.23 -26.17
CA GLN A 501 13.29 33.05 -27.53
C GLN A 501 14.16 33.71 -28.61
N LYS A 502 15.12 34.57 -28.24
CA LYS A 502 15.98 35.22 -29.23
C LYS A 502 16.91 34.20 -29.88
N ASP A 503 16.80 34.03 -31.20
CA ASP A 503 17.81 33.31 -31.98
C ASP A 503 19.09 34.16 -31.97
N ALA A 504 20.22 33.53 -31.68
CA ALA A 504 21.51 34.19 -31.85
C ALA A 504 21.67 34.55 -33.34
N ALA A 505 21.92 35.84 -33.62
CA ALA A 505 22.11 36.37 -34.97
C ALA A 505 23.34 35.80 -35.67
#